data_AF-A0A2V9AHF2-F1
#
_entry.id   AF-A0A2V9AHF2-F1
#
_cell.length_a   1.000
_cell.length_b   1.000
_cell.length_c   1.000
_cell.angle_alpha   90.00
_cell.angle_beta   90.00
_cell.angle_gamma   90.00
#
_symmetry.space_group_name_H-M   'P 1'
#
loop_
_entity.id
_entity.type
_entity.pdbx_description
1 polymer ?
#
loop_
_entity_poly.entity_id
_entity_poly.type
_entity_poly.pdbx_seq_one_letter_code
_entity_poly.pdbx_strand_id
1 'polypeptide(L)'
;MADRVLRRRVAKREIIARTGSAGDWRNWAKSVVLWNLALDQEHKPFLGGCTNCRGVITVNHASQPSQIVPTVDYTALAHASKFVAPGAYRVESNSFDQGSLEDVAFRNPDGSLVLLVLNGTGGNLAFNIAWAGKYASCKLPGGGVATFRWNFTAPAH
;
A
#
# COMPACT_ATOMS: atom_id res chain seq x y z
N MET A 1 17.32 13.19 25.42
CA MET A 1 17.88 13.28 24.05
C MET A 1 16.90 12.61 23.08
N ALA A 2 15.87 13.33 22.64
CA ALA A 2 14.95 12.87 21.61
C ALA A 2 14.27 14.10 21.02
N ASP A 3 15.01 14.83 20.19
CA ASP A 3 14.41 15.86 19.34
C ASP A 3 15.13 15.85 17.99
N ARG A 4 14.64 15.00 17.10
CA ARG A 4 14.95 15.07 15.67
C ARG A 4 13.66 15.34 14.92
N VAL A 5 13.22 16.59 15.05
CA VAL A 5 12.68 17.45 13.99
C VAL A 5 12.09 16.66 12.81
N LEU A 6 10.77 16.50 12.81
CA LEU A 6 9.96 16.16 11.64
C LEU A 6 10.24 17.19 10.53
N ARG A 7 11.20 16.91 9.65
CA ARG A 7 11.42 17.73 8.47
C ARG A 7 10.36 17.37 7.42
N ARG A 8 9.34 18.22 7.31
CA ARG A 8 8.41 18.24 6.18
C ARG A 8 9.23 18.47 4.90
N ARG A 9 9.36 17.45 4.05
CA ARG A 9 9.82 17.64 2.66
C ARG A 9 8.70 17.20 1.73
N VAL A 10 8.21 18.18 0.97
CA VAL A 10 7.19 18.00 -0.06
C VAL A 10 7.89 18.14 -1.41
N ALA A 11 7.93 17.09 -2.22
CA ALA A 11 8.39 17.16 -3.61
C ALA A 11 7.45 16.38 -4.54
N LYS A 12 7.22 16.94 -5.73
CA LYS A 12 6.35 16.45 -6.82
C LYS A 12 7.11 15.42 -7.66
N ARG A 13 6.55 14.20 -7.87
CA ARG A 13 6.58 13.43 -9.14
C ARG A 13 5.46 12.38 -9.16
N GLU A 14 4.84 12.18 -10.32
CA GLU A 14 3.93 11.07 -10.63
C GLU A 14 4.77 9.85 -11.02
N ILE A 15 4.45 8.68 -10.47
CA ILE A 15 5.11 7.40 -10.76
C ILE A 15 4.04 6.38 -11.13
N ILE A 16 4.27 5.68 -12.24
CA ILE A 16 3.49 4.54 -12.72
C ILE A 16 3.94 3.31 -11.93
N ALA A 17 3.05 2.76 -11.09
CA ALA A 17 3.37 1.66 -10.19
C ALA A 17 3.41 0.31 -10.93
N ARG A 18 4.54 -0.40 -10.83
CA ARG A 18 4.56 -1.88 -10.94
C ARG A 18 4.33 -2.42 -9.53
N THR A 19 3.12 -2.90 -9.25
CA THR A 19 2.72 -3.71 -8.05
C THR A 19 3.70 -3.67 -6.87
N GLY A 20 3.82 -2.50 -6.25
CA GLY A 20 4.80 -2.20 -5.20
C GLY A 20 4.58 -0.80 -4.62
N SER A 21 3.32 -0.47 -4.30
CA SER A 21 2.89 0.88 -3.92
C SER A 21 3.68 1.46 -2.73
N ALA A 22 4.13 0.62 -1.79
CA ALA A 22 5.02 1.02 -0.70
C ALA A 22 6.30 1.72 -1.20
N GLY A 23 6.91 1.21 -2.28
CA GLY A 23 8.09 1.79 -2.89
C GLY A 23 7.84 3.18 -3.47
N ASP A 24 6.68 3.43 -4.09
CA ASP A 24 6.36 4.73 -4.69
C ASP A 24 6.34 5.85 -3.65
N TRP A 25 5.69 5.62 -2.50
CA TRP A 25 5.61 6.62 -1.43
C TRP A 25 6.93 6.79 -0.69
N ARG A 26 7.75 5.74 -0.58
CA ARG A 26 9.14 5.87 -0.10
C ARG A 26 10.02 6.65 -1.08
N ASN A 27 9.66 6.64 -2.36
CA ASN A 27 10.28 7.42 -3.43
C ASN A 27 9.54 8.72 -3.73
N TRP A 28 8.87 9.30 -2.71
CA TRP A 28 8.29 10.66 -2.72
C TRP A 28 7.06 10.85 -3.59
N ALA A 29 6.45 9.78 -4.12
CA ALA A 29 5.16 9.89 -4.79
C ALA A 29 4.10 10.41 -3.79
N LYS A 30 3.20 11.26 -4.29
CA LYS A 30 2.04 11.76 -3.51
C LYS A 30 0.75 11.03 -3.82
N SER A 31 0.72 10.35 -4.96
CA SER A 31 -0.44 9.64 -5.48
C SER A 31 0.04 8.49 -6.34
N VAL A 32 -0.74 7.42 -6.36
CA VAL A 32 -0.58 6.29 -7.26
C VAL A 32 -1.89 6.18 -8.04
N VAL A 33 -1.79 6.15 -9.36
CA VAL A 33 -2.93 5.99 -10.27
C VAL A 33 -2.69 4.74 -11.11
N LEU A 34 -3.69 3.86 -11.12
CA LEU A 34 -3.67 2.65 -11.93
C LEU A 34 -4.47 2.89 -13.22
N TRP A 35 -4.10 2.17 -14.27
CA TRP A 35 -4.55 2.49 -15.62
C TRP A 35 -6.02 2.11 -15.87
N ASN A 36 -6.30 0.82 -16.05
CA ASN A 36 -7.66 0.34 -16.28
C ASN A 36 -8.32 -0.04 -14.96
N LEU A 37 -9.51 0.50 -14.67
CA LEU A 37 -10.30 0.04 -13.53
C LEU A 37 -10.78 -1.41 -13.73
N ALA A 38 -11.28 -1.73 -14.92
CA ALA A 38 -11.84 -3.04 -15.23
C ALA A 38 -11.41 -3.51 -16.62
N LEU A 39 -11.07 -4.79 -16.73
CA LEU A 39 -10.93 -5.53 -17.99
C LEU A 39 -11.58 -6.91 -17.82
N ASP A 40 -11.89 -7.60 -18.91
CA ASP A 40 -12.43 -8.96 -18.83
C ASP A 40 -11.35 -10.02 -18.54
N GLN A 41 -11.76 -11.29 -18.42
CA GLN A 41 -10.87 -12.43 -18.19
C GLN A 41 -9.84 -12.65 -19.32
N GLU A 42 -10.01 -12.01 -20.46
CA GLU A 42 -9.14 -12.08 -21.64
C GLU A 42 -8.30 -10.80 -21.82
N HIS A 43 -8.28 -9.91 -20.82
CA HIS A 43 -7.56 -8.62 -20.84
C HIS A 43 -8.10 -7.61 -21.85
N LYS A 44 -9.38 -7.72 -22.24
CA LYS A 44 -10.04 -6.88 -23.24
C LYS A 44 -10.99 -5.86 -22.58
N PRO A 45 -11.44 -4.85 -23.36
CA PRO A 45 -10.99 -4.49 -24.71
C PRO A 45 -9.64 -3.79 -24.72
N PHE A 46 -8.86 -4.01 -25.79
CA PHE A 46 -7.69 -3.20 -26.12
C PHE A 46 -7.67 -2.94 -27.63
N LEU A 47 -7.05 -1.83 -28.05
CA LEU A 47 -6.90 -1.47 -29.46
C LEU A 47 -5.41 -1.36 -29.78
N GLY A 48 -4.79 -2.50 -30.09
CA GLY A 48 -3.33 -2.60 -30.15
C GLY A 48 -2.65 -2.35 -28.79
N GLY A 49 -1.32 -2.43 -28.75
CA GLY A 49 -0.55 -2.20 -27.52
C GLY A 49 -0.54 -3.41 -26.57
N CYS A 50 -0.87 -3.17 -25.29
CA CYS A 50 -0.71 -4.14 -24.22
C CYS A 50 -1.79 -5.23 -24.25
N THR A 51 -1.42 -6.43 -24.70
CA THR A 51 -2.34 -7.57 -24.85
C THR A 51 -2.51 -8.41 -23.59
N ASN A 52 -1.75 -8.12 -22.54
CA ASN A 52 -1.76 -8.85 -21.26
C ASN A 52 -1.90 -7.90 -20.05
N CYS A 53 -2.38 -6.68 -20.28
CA CYS A 53 -2.60 -5.72 -19.22
C CYS A 53 -3.74 -6.18 -18.32
N ARG A 54 -3.60 -5.93 -17.02
CA ARG A 54 -4.59 -6.29 -16.01
C ARG A 54 -5.32 -5.03 -15.55
N GLY A 55 -6.63 -5.13 -15.42
CA GLY A 55 -7.44 -4.10 -14.76
C GLY A 55 -7.33 -4.23 -13.25
N VAL A 56 -7.70 -3.18 -12.52
CA VAL A 56 -7.82 -3.25 -11.05
C VAL A 56 -8.75 -4.40 -10.66
N ILE A 57 -9.87 -4.55 -11.35
CA ILE A 57 -10.74 -5.73 -11.26
C ILE A 57 -10.83 -6.47 -12.61
N THR A 58 -11.11 -7.76 -12.54
CA THR A 58 -11.50 -8.58 -13.69
C THR A 58 -13.01 -8.77 -13.69
N VAL A 59 -13.68 -8.46 -14.80
CA VAL A 59 -15.09 -8.82 -15.03
C VAL A 59 -15.11 -10.16 -15.75
N ASN A 60 -15.42 -11.24 -15.03
CA ASN A 60 -15.44 -12.58 -15.58
C ASN A 60 -16.80 -12.91 -16.19
N HIS A 61 -16.86 -12.93 -17.52
CA HIS A 61 -18.05 -13.27 -18.30
C HIS A 61 -18.25 -14.78 -18.52
N ALA A 62 -17.28 -15.62 -18.14
CA ALA A 62 -17.41 -17.08 -18.25
C ALA A 62 -18.33 -17.71 -17.19
N SER A 63 -18.84 -16.90 -16.25
CA SER A 63 -19.81 -17.30 -15.23
C SER A 63 -21.13 -16.56 -15.42
N GLN A 64 -22.24 -17.20 -15.04
CA GLN A 64 -23.58 -16.60 -15.07
C GLN A 64 -24.18 -16.58 -13.66
N PRO A 65 -24.43 -15.40 -13.05
CA PRO A 65 -24.11 -14.07 -13.55
C PRO A 65 -22.60 -13.81 -13.60
N SER A 66 -22.17 -12.82 -14.39
CA SER A 66 -20.76 -12.41 -14.46
C SER A 66 -20.22 -12.08 -13.07
N GLN A 67 -18.99 -12.48 -12.81
CA GLN A 67 -18.35 -12.34 -11.51
C GLN A 67 -17.32 -11.21 -11.53
N ILE A 68 -17.28 -10.39 -10.48
CA ILE A 68 -16.23 -9.40 -10.29
C ILE A 68 -15.11 -10.03 -9.46
N VAL A 69 -13.94 -10.18 -10.07
CA VAL A 69 -12.78 -10.81 -9.45
C VAL A 69 -11.74 -9.74 -9.10
N PRO A 70 -11.46 -9.51 -7.81
CA PRO A 70 -10.37 -8.63 -7.39
C PRO A 70 -9.02 -9.13 -7.88
N THR A 71 -8.20 -8.24 -8.43
CA THR A 71 -6.82 -8.57 -8.80
C THR A 71 -5.84 -8.16 -7.69
N VAL A 72 -4.56 -8.50 -7.84
CA VAL A 72 -3.50 -7.98 -6.96
C VAL A 72 -3.44 -6.45 -6.96
N ASP A 73 -3.81 -5.80 -8.07
CA ASP A 73 -3.87 -4.35 -8.18
C ASP A 73 -5.03 -3.78 -7.34
N TYR A 74 -6.19 -4.46 -7.32
CA TYR A 74 -7.26 -4.13 -6.37
C TYR A 74 -6.82 -4.33 -4.93
N THR A 75 -6.18 -5.46 -4.60
CA THR A 75 -5.72 -5.73 -3.24
C THR A 75 -4.75 -4.65 -2.77
N ALA A 76 -3.73 -4.33 -3.56
CA ALA A 76 -2.77 -3.28 -3.23
C ALA A 76 -3.44 -1.90 -3.07
N LEU A 77 -4.35 -1.55 -3.98
CA LEU A 77 -5.08 -0.29 -3.91
C LEU A 77 -5.98 -0.24 -2.67
N ALA A 78 -6.73 -1.31 -2.38
CA ALA A 78 -7.64 -1.40 -1.25
C ALA A 78 -6.91 -1.32 0.10
N HIS A 79 -5.73 -1.96 0.21
CA HIS A 79 -4.88 -1.87 1.40
C HIS A 79 -4.38 -0.46 1.70
N ALA A 80 -4.31 0.41 0.68
CA ALA A 80 -3.95 1.81 0.85
C ALA A 80 -5.17 2.72 0.97
N SER A 81 -6.01 2.77 -0.06
CA SER A 81 -7.08 3.76 -0.21
C SER A 81 -8.16 3.67 0.85
N LYS A 82 -8.41 2.47 1.41
CA LYS A 82 -9.39 2.29 2.48
C LYS A 82 -8.95 2.91 3.80
N PHE A 83 -7.64 3.05 4.03
CA PHE A 83 -7.09 3.41 5.34
C PHE A 83 -6.32 4.73 5.34
N VAL A 84 -5.68 5.08 4.21
CA VAL A 84 -4.93 6.33 4.04
C VAL A 84 -5.88 7.39 3.48
N ALA A 85 -6.23 8.36 4.31
CA ALA A 85 -7.16 9.42 3.95
C ALA A 85 -6.49 10.49 3.07
N PRO A 86 -7.26 11.20 2.20
CA PRO A 86 -6.77 12.40 1.54
C PRO A 86 -6.20 13.40 2.55
N GLY A 87 -5.04 13.98 2.24
CA GLY A 87 -4.31 14.88 3.13
C GLY A 87 -3.43 14.18 4.17
N ALA A 88 -3.40 12.85 4.21
CA ALA A 88 -2.40 12.11 4.97
C ALA A 88 -0.99 12.45 4.48
N TYR A 89 -0.03 12.38 5.39
CA TYR A 89 1.38 12.54 5.06
C TYR A 89 2.17 11.33 5.53
N ARG A 90 3.17 10.94 4.73
CA ARG A 90 4.09 9.86 5.08
C ARG A 90 4.88 10.23 6.33
N VAL A 91 4.95 9.32 7.29
CA VAL A 91 5.84 9.43 8.46
C VAL A 91 7.00 8.47 8.33
N GLU A 92 8.07 8.73 9.06
CA GLU A 92 9.25 7.87 9.05
C GLU A 92 8.93 6.51 9.65
N SER A 93 9.46 5.46 9.01
CA SER A 93 9.47 4.08 9.47
C SER A 93 10.74 3.42 8.97
N ASN A 94 11.10 2.29 9.58
CA ASN A 94 12.31 1.54 9.22
C ASN A 94 12.31 1.19 7.72
N SER A 95 13.47 0.91 7.15
CA SER A 95 13.59 0.39 5.79
C SER A 95 14.41 -0.88 5.84
N PHE A 96 14.00 -1.88 5.06
CA PHE A 96 14.72 -3.14 4.87
C PHE A 96 15.00 -3.32 3.37
N ASP A 97 15.74 -4.38 3.02
CA ASP A 97 16.09 -4.67 1.63
C ASP A 97 14.84 -4.98 0.78
N GLN A 98 14.90 -4.62 -0.50
CA GLN A 98 13.82 -4.92 -1.44
C GLN A 98 13.58 -6.42 -1.52
N GLY A 99 12.31 -6.85 -1.55
CA GLY A 99 11.95 -8.26 -1.52
C GLY A 99 12.03 -8.92 -0.14
N SER A 100 12.30 -8.16 0.92
CA SER A 100 12.23 -8.62 2.32
C SER A 100 10.91 -8.18 2.99
N LEU A 101 10.98 -7.53 4.16
CA LEU A 101 9.83 -6.85 4.76
C LEU A 101 9.79 -5.41 4.23
N GLU A 102 8.81 -5.09 3.40
CA GLU A 102 8.60 -3.74 2.90
C GLU A 102 7.48 -3.08 3.68
N ASP A 103 7.60 -1.80 4.02
CA ASP A 103 6.55 -1.10 4.73
C ASP A 103 6.43 0.35 4.30
N VAL A 104 5.35 1.02 4.66
CA VAL A 104 5.24 2.48 4.61
C VAL A 104 4.23 2.94 5.65
N ALA A 105 4.56 4.02 6.36
CA ALA A 105 3.71 4.60 7.39
C ALA A 105 3.17 5.98 6.99
N PHE A 106 1.92 6.25 7.39
CA PHE A 106 1.23 7.52 7.18
C PHE A 106 0.59 8.00 8.48
N ARG A 107 0.46 9.32 8.60
CA ARG A 107 -0.45 9.95 9.55
C ARG A 107 -1.60 10.62 8.80
N ASN A 108 -2.80 10.20 9.12
CA ASN A 108 -4.03 10.79 8.60
C ASN A 108 -4.32 12.15 9.26
N PRO A 109 -5.16 13.01 8.63
CA PRO A 109 -5.58 14.28 9.22
C PRO A 109 -6.32 14.14 10.56
N ASP A 110 -7.03 13.02 10.76
CA ASP A 110 -7.70 12.68 12.04
C ASP A 110 -6.71 12.27 13.16
N GLY A 111 -5.41 12.24 12.87
CA GLY A 111 -4.36 11.85 13.80
C GLY A 111 -4.08 10.35 13.85
N SER A 112 -4.87 9.51 13.20
CA SER A 112 -4.62 8.07 13.14
C SER A 112 -3.35 7.75 12.35
N LEU A 113 -2.62 6.73 12.80
CA LEU A 113 -1.48 6.18 12.10
C LEU A 113 -1.92 4.98 11.28
N VAL A 114 -1.35 4.87 10.09
CA VAL A 114 -1.57 3.76 9.16
C VAL A 114 -0.21 3.20 8.76
N LEU A 115 -0.04 1.89 8.90
CA LEU A 115 1.15 1.17 8.45
C LEU A 115 0.73 0.11 7.45
N LEU A 116 1.26 0.18 6.24
CA LEU A 116 1.16 -0.89 5.25
C LEU A 116 2.43 -1.72 5.34
N VAL A 117 2.29 -3.05 5.35
CA VAL A 117 3.41 -4.00 5.39
C VAL A 117 3.20 -5.05 4.33
N LEU A 118 4.23 -5.29 3.53
CA LEU A 118 4.33 -6.35 2.52
C LEU A 118 5.47 -7.29 2.92
N ASN A 119 5.18 -8.59 2.96
CA ASN A 119 6.21 -9.60 2.97
C ASN A 119 6.58 -9.96 1.53
N GLY A 120 7.68 -9.39 1.03
CA GLY A 120 8.20 -9.63 -0.31
C GLY A 120 8.88 -11.00 -0.48
N THR A 121 9.08 -11.75 0.62
CA THR A 121 9.67 -13.09 0.56
C THR A 121 8.65 -14.15 0.15
N GLY A 122 9.13 -15.35 -0.22
CA GLY A 122 8.27 -16.53 -0.45
C GLY A 122 7.87 -17.29 0.82
N GLY A 123 8.42 -16.93 1.98
CA GLY A 123 8.24 -17.64 3.24
C GLY A 123 7.41 -16.86 4.25
N ASN A 124 6.98 -17.54 5.32
CA ASN A 124 6.39 -16.86 6.46
C ASN A 124 7.42 -15.95 7.14
N LEU A 125 7.07 -14.70 7.41
CA LEU A 125 7.93 -13.73 8.06
C LEU A 125 7.26 -13.15 9.30
N ALA A 126 7.95 -13.22 10.44
CA ALA A 126 7.53 -12.60 11.68
C ALA A 126 8.22 -11.24 11.85
N PHE A 127 7.50 -10.25 12.37
CA PHE A 127 8.01 -8.90 12.59
C PHE A 127 7.30 -8.23 13.77
N ASN A 128 7.91 -7.15 14.27
CA ASN A 128 7.35 -6.35 15.35
C ASN A 128 7.05 -4.94 14.85
N ILE A 129 5.88 -4.44 15.20
CA ILE A 129 5.52 -3.03 15.05
C ILE A 129 5.80 -2.37 16.40
N ALA A 130 6.70 -1.40 16.44
CA ALA A 130 7.04 -0.66 17.65
C ALA A 130 6.69 0.83 17.46
N TRP A 131 5.94 1.38 18.41
CA TRP A 131 5.56 2.79 18.37
C TRP A 131 5.26 3.30 19.79
N ALA A 132 5.88 4.43 20.19
CA ALA A 132 5.75 5.06 21.51
C ALA A 132 5.87 4.10 22.72
N GLY A 133 6.89 3.22 22.69
CA GLY A 133 7.13 2.24 23.76
C GLY A 133 6.15 1.06 23.78
N LYS A 134 5.16 1.03 22.90
CA LYS A 134 4.26 -0.11 22.69
C LYS A 134 4.75 -0.96 21.52
N TYR A 135 4.44 -2.25 21.57
CA TYR A 135 4.76 -3.17 20.49
C TYR A 135 3.62 -4.14 20.19
N ALA A 136 3.57 -4.59 18.94
CA ALA A 136 2.72 -5.68 18.48
C ALA A 136 3.54 -6.65 17.64
N SER A 137 3.43 -7.95 17.93
CA SER A 137 4.08 -9.00 17.13
C SER A 137 3.12 -9.51 16.08
N CYS A 138 3.61 -9.64 14.85
CA CYS A 138 2.83 -10.02 13.68
C CYS A 138 3.58 -11.06 12.85
N LYS A 139 2.82 -11.80 12.04
CA LYS A 139 3.36 -12.77 11.08
C LYS A 139 2.57 -12.67 9.79
N LEU A 140 3.28 -12.61 8.66
CA LEU A 140 2.68 -12.62 7.32
C LEU A 140 3.18 -13.81 6.52
N PRO A 141 2.31 -14.47 5.74
CA PRO A 141 2.76 -15.42 4.73
C PRO A 141 3.57 -14.72 3.63
N GLY A 142 4.33 -15.49 2.85
CA GLY A 142 5.06 -14.97 1.70
C GLY A 142 4.13 -14.30 0.69
N GLY A 143 4.51 -13.15 0.16
CA GLY A 143 3.68 -12.31 -0.70
C GLY A 143 2.47 -11.67 0.00
N GLY A 144 2.32 -11.86 1.31
CA GLY A 144 1.20 -11.31 2.08
C GLY A 144 1.33 -9.81 2.33
N VAL A 145 0.20 -9.10 2.31
CA VAL A 145 0.09 -7.68 2.69
C VAL A 145 -0.86 -7.52 3.88
N ALA A 146 -0.52 -6.62 4.80
CA ALA A 146 -1.41 -6.18 5.88
C ALA A 146 -1.39 -4.66 6.02
N THR A 147 -2.53 -4.12 6.45
CA THR A 147 -2.66 -2.71 6.84
C THR A 147 -3.08 -2.63 8.29
N PHE A 148 -2.30 -1.91 9.09
CA PHE A 148 -2.57 -1.63 10.49
C PHE A 148 -2.99 -0.18 10.61
N ARG A 149 -4.07 0.08 11.34
CA ARG A 149 -4.51 1.44 11.68
C ARG A 149 -4.77 1.54 13.17
N TRP A 150 -4.24 2.58 13.80
CA TRP A 150 -4.52 2.85 15.22
C TRP A 150 -4.59 4.35 15.48
N ASN A 151 -5.38 4.72 16.48
CA ASN A 151 -5.47 6.11 16.92
C ASN A 151 -4.29 6.46 17.82
N PHE A 152 -3.84 7.71 17.70
CA PHE A 152 -2.87 8.30 18.61
C PHE A 152 -3.35 9.68 19.04
N THR A 153 -3.44 9.87 20.36
CA THR A 153 -3.52 11.20 20.96
C THR A 153 -2.12 11.57 21.42
N ALA A 154 -1.53 12.61 20.83
CA ALA A 154 -0.28 13.16 21.35
C ALA A 154 -0.46 13.53 22.83
N PRO A 155 0.50 13.23 23.71
CA PRO A 155 0.47 13.76 25.07
C PRO A 155 0.28 15.27 25.01
N ALA A 156 -0.65 15.81 25.81
CA ALA A 156 -0.76 17.25 25.96
C ALA A 156 0.59 17.77 26.49
N HIS A 157 1.15 18.77 25.81
CA HIS A 157 2.35 19.49 26.24
C HIS A 157 2.06 20.33 27.48
#